data_AF-A0A5Q2Q570-F1
#
_entry.id   AF-A0A5Q2Q570-F1
#
_cell.length_a   1.000
_cell.length_b   1.000
_cell.length_c   1.000
_cell.angle_alpha   90.00
_cell.angle_beta   90.00
_cell.angle_gamma   90.00
#
_symmetry.space_group_name_H-M   'P 1'
#
loop_
_entity.id
_entity.type
_entity.pdbx_description
1 polymer ?
#
loop_
_entity_poly.entity_id
_entity_poly.type
_entity_poly.pdbx_seq_one_letter_code
_entity_poly.pdbx_strand_id
1 'polypeptide(L)'
;MNGLSRLLCRYRRLTGKVTHHRRWLAEPTSLIISDELEGRYSNAVAYWHFHPDIQLVPVNDTSFEVTLPQGQVVRLNITGAVVEVRDSTWHPGFGQSVSNTKLALKLSGYTLETHIEWSSG
;
A
#
# COMPACT_ATOMS: atom_id res chain seq x y z
N MET A 1 18.09 3.02 15.46
CA MET A 1 18.11 4.19 14.55
C MET A 1 16.71 4.33 13.96
N ASN A 2 15.89 5.23 14.51
CA ASN A 2 14.51 5.40 14.05
C ASN A 2 14.51 6.38 12.87
N GLY A 3 14.63 5.84 11.66
CA GLY A 3 14.54 6.61 10.43
C GLY A 3 13.09 6.97 10.11
N LEU A 4 12.57 8.05 10.68
CA LEU A 4 11.31 8.65 10.26
C LEU A 4 11.50 9.35 8.91
N SER A 5 11.10 8.72 7.81
CA SER A 5 10.98 9.41 6.52
C SER A 5 9.56 9.95 6.37
N ARG A 6 9.44 11.27 6.14
CA ARG A 6 8.17 11.95 5.85
C ARG A 6 8.14 12.29 4.37
N LEU A 7 7.42 11.50 3.57
CA LEU A 7 7.19 11.81 2.16
C LEU A 7 5.93 12.68 2.04
N LEU A 8 6.09 13.84 1.40
CA LEU A 8 5.00 14.77 1.08
C LEU A 8 4.77 14.75 -0.43
N CYS A 9 3.70 14.11 -0.90
CA CYS A 9 3.30 14.19 -2.30
C CYS A 9 2.15 15.21 -2.44
N ARG A 10 2.40 16.37 -3.05
CA ARG A 10 1.41 17.46 -3.16
C ARG A 10 0.58 17.34 -4.43
N TYR A 11 -0.74 17.26 -4.28
CA TYR A 11 -1.72 17.40 -5.35
C TYR A 11 -2.45 18.76 -5.29
N ARG A 12 -1.71 19.85 -5.07
CA ARG A 12 -2.28 21.21 -4.91
C ARG A 12 -3.04 21.76 -6.13
N ARG A 13 -2.93 21.10 -7.29
CA ARG A 13 -3.63 21.49 -8.53
C ARG A 13 -5.08 20.99 -8.58
N LEU A 14 -5.46 20.03 -7.73
CA LEU A 14 -6.82 19.50 -7.69
C LEU A 14 -7.74 20.40 -6.87
N THR A 15 -8.97 20.57 -7.34
CA THR A 15 -10.07 21.18 -6.58
C THR A 15 -10.20 20.49 -5.22
N GLY A 16 -10.25 21.27 -4.15
CA GLY A 16 -10.23 20.77 -2.77
C GLY A 16 -8.88 20.85 -2.06
N LYS A 17 -7.79 21.19 -2.78
CA LYS A 17 -6.45 21.50 -2.24
C LYS A 17 -5.92 20.39 -1.33
N VAL A 18 -6.04 19.14 -1.78
CA VAL A 18 -5.64 17.97 -0.99
C VAL A 18 -4.12 17.93 -0.81
N THR A 19 -3.70 17.75 0.43
CA THR A 19 -2.30 17.43 0.79
C THR A 19 -2.25 16.02 1.33
N HIS A 20 -1.32 15.21 0.80
CA HIS A 20 -1.10 13.85 1.28
C HIS A 20 0.20 13.79 2.09
N HIS A 21 0.07 13.25 3.29
CA HIS A 21 1.16 12.99 4.22
C HIS A 21 1.35 11.49 4.37
N ARG A 22 2.52 10.97 4.00
CA ARG A 22 2.89 9.58 4.24
C ARG A 22 4.03 9.48 5.26
N ARG A 23 3.86 8.62 6.24
CA ARG A 23 4.88 8.27 7.25
C ARG A 23 5.18 6.77 7.17
N TRP A 24 6.45 6.44 7.35
CA TRP A 24 6.93 5.06 7.47
C TRP A 24 7.57 4.89 8.83
N LEU A 25 7.17 3.85 9.56
CA LEU A 25 7.80 3.40 10.79
C LEU A 25 8.29 1.96 10.56
N ALA A 26 9.61 1.81 10.43
CA ALA A 26 10.25 0.52 10.31
C ALA A 26 10.71 0.04 11.70
N GLU A 27 10.30 -1.16 12.06
CA GLU A 27 10.67 -1.87 13.28
C GLU A 27 11.38 -3.18 12.90
N PRO A 28 11.98 -3.91 13.86
CA PRO A 28 12.72 -5.14 13.53
C PRO A 28 11.88 -6.22 12.81
N THR A 29 10.58 -6.29 13.12
CA THR A 29 9.65 -7.31 12.61
C THR A 29 8.44 -6.72 11.92
N SER A 30 8.44 -5.41 11.66
CA SER A 30 7.29 -4.74 11.05
C SER A 30 7.66 -3.49 10.26
N LEU A 31 6.76 -3.13 9.35
CA LEU A 31 6.74 -1.83 8.69
C LEU A 31 5.30 -1.29 8.71
N ILE A 32 5.12 -0.14 9.34
CA ILE A 32 3.85 0.58 9.37
C ILE A 32 3.94 1.76 8.41
N ILE A 33 2.99 1.85 7.49
CA ILE A 33 2.84 2.95 6.54
C ILE A 33 1.52 3.64 6.84
N SER A 34 1.58 4.88 7.32
CA SER A 34 0.41 5.69 7.64
C SER A 34 0.27 6.84 6.65
N ASP A 35 -0.89 6.92 6.03
CA ASP A 35 -1.30 7.95 5.11
C ASP A 35 -2.36 8.83 5.76
N GLU A 36 -2.19 10.14 5.64
CA GLU A 36 -3.15 11.15 6.09
C GLU A 36 -3.41 12.15 4.97
N LEU A 37 -4.68 12.39 4.69
CA LEU A 37 -5.14 13.40 3.74
C LEU A 37 -5.66 14.61 4.49
N GLU A 38 -5.22 15.80 4.07
CA GLU A 38 -5.79 17.07 4.50
C GLU A 38 -6.48 17.75 3.31
N GLY A 39 -7.60 18.44 3.54
CA GLY A 39 -8.38 19.13 2.51
C GLY A 39 -9.69 18.43 2.21
N ARG A 40 -10.30 18.69 1.04
CA ARG A 40 -11.57 18.07 0.64
C ARG A 40 -11.38 17.20 -0.58
N TYR A 41 -11.91 15.98 -0.56
CA TYR A 41 -11.98 15.08 -1.71
C TYR A 41 -13.32 14.34 -1.71
N SER A 42 -13.76 13.90 -2.89
CA SER A 42 -14.94 13.03 -3.06
C SER A 42 -14.56 11.55 -3.15
N ASN A 43 -13.37 11.25 -3.66
CA ASN A 43 -12.84 9.91 -3.76
C ASN A 43 -11.31 9.94 -3.60
N ALA A 44 -10.77 9.00 -2.83
CA ALA A 44 -9.35 8.80 -2.67
C ALA A 44 -9.06 7.29 -2.70
N VAL A 45 -8.11 6.90 -3.55
CA VAL A 45 -7.71 5.50 -3.70
C VAL A 45 -6.18 5.43 -3.66
N ALA A 46 -5.63 4.66 -2.73
CA ALA A 46 -4.23 4.30 -2.73
C ALA A 46 -4.04 2.97 -3.46
N TYR A 47 -2.91 2.79 -4.15
CA TYR A 47 -2.59 1.55 -4.85
C TYR A 47 -1.31 0.93 -4.29
N TRP A 48 -1.37 -0.36 -3.98
CA TRP A 48 -0.20 -1.19 -3.73
C TRP A 48 0.00 -2.12 -4.90
N HIS A 49 1.05 -1.87 -5.68
CA HIS A 49 1.47 -2.72 -6.77
C HIS A 49 2.44 -3.78 -6.26
N PHE A 50 2.17 -5.05 -6.54
CA PHE A 50 3.09 -6.13 -6.18
C PHE A 50 4.07 -6.41 -7.31
N HIS A 51 5.16 -7.11 -7.01
CA HIS A 51 5.97 -7.72 -8.06
C HIS A 51 5.20 -8.94 -8.61
N PRO A 52 5.31 -9.29 -9.90
CA PRO A 52 4.61 -10.44 -10.48
C PRO A 52 4.88 -11.78 -9.77
N ASP A 53 6.05 -11.91 -9.15
CA ASP A 53 6.46 -13.12 -8.43
C ASP A 53 5.96 -13.19 -6.97
N ILE A 54 5.23 -12.18 -6.50
CA ILE A 54 4.60 -12.20 -5.17
C ILE A 54 3.28 -12.95 -5.25
N GLN A 55 3.06 -13.86 -4.30
CA GLN A 55 1.76 -14.50 -4.11
C GLN A 55 1.00 -13.79 -3.00
N LEU A 56 -0.26 -13.41 -3.27
CA LEU A 56 -1.13 -12.71 -2.35
C LEU A 56 -2.35 -13.58 -2.06
N VAL A 57 -2.51 -14.00 -0.80
CA VAL A 57 -3.63 -14.83 -0.36
C VAL A 57 -4.47 -14.04 0.65
N PRO A 58 -5.77 -13.79 0.37
CA PRO A 58 -6.64 -13.11 1.33
C PRO A 58 -6.90 -14.00 2.55
N VAL A 59 -6.68 -13.44 3.74
CA VAL A 59 -7.11 -14.04 5.02
C VAL A 59 -8.52 -13.57 5.37
N ASN A 60 -8.80 -12.29 5.10
CA ASN A 60 -10.12 -11.66 5.17
C ASN A 60 -10.15 -10.43 4.24
N ASP A 61 -11.18 -9.60 4.32
CA ASP A 61 -11.37 -8.44 3.44
C ASP A 61 -10.26 -7.40 3.51
N THR A 62 -9.51 -7.32 4.61
CA THR A 62 -8.48 -6.29 4.83
C THR A 62 -7.12 -6.86 5.26
N SER A 63 -6.97 -8.17 5.29
CA SER A 63 -5.75 -8.86 5.72
C SER A 63 -5.33 -9.92 4.70
N PHE A 64 -4.04 -10.01 4.45
CA PHE A 64 -3.46 -10.92 3.45
C PHE A 64 -2.19 -11.58 3.98
N GLU A 65 -1.98 -12.83 3.58
CA GLU A 65 -0.67 -13.45 3.61
C GLU A 65 0.02 -13.22 2.27
N VAL A 66 1.25 -12.73 2.33
CA VAL A 66 2.05 -12.35 1.18
C VAL A 66 3.31 -13.21 1.18
N THR A 67 3.46 -14.07 0.18
CA THR A 67 4.69 -14.85 -0.02
C THR A 67 5.62 -14.10 -0.96
N LEU A 68 6.81 -13.75 -0.47
CA LEU A 68 7.87 -13.11 -1.24
C LEU A 68 8.57 -14.15 -2.15
N PRO A 69 9.29 -13.72 -3.20
CA PRO A 69 9.91 -14.64 -4.15
C PRO A 69 10.88 -15.65 -3.53
N GLN A 70 11.46 -15.34 -2.36
CA GLN A 70 12.36 -16.23 -1.62
C GLN A 70 11.63 -17.17 -0.65
N GLY A 71 10.29 -17.19 -0.67
CA GLY A 71 9.45 -18.05 0.18
C GLY A 71 9.14 -17.48 1.57
N GLN A 72 9.72 -16.34 1.95
CA GLN A 72 9.36 -15.66 3.19
C GLN A 72 7.89 -15.22 3.14
N VAL A 73 7.15 -15.51 4.21
CA VAL A 73 5.75 -15.09 4.37
C VAL A 73 5.70 -13.86 5.27
N VAL A 74 4.98 -12.84 4.80
CA VAL A 74 4.67 -11.63 5.58
C VAL A 74 3.16 -11.45 5.67
N ARG A 75 2.69 -10.87 6.77
CA ARG A 75 1.28 -10.52 6.95
C ARG A 75 1.08 -9.06 6.62
N LEU A 76 0.07 -8.77 5.80
CA LEU A 76 -0.32 -7.43 5.40
C LEU A 76 -1.71 -7.14 5.98
N ASN A 77 -1.83 -6.11 6.79
CA ASN A 77 -3.08 -5.65 7.39
C ASN A 77 -3.36 -4.21 6.98
N ILE A 78 -4.58 -3.92 6.55
CA ILE A 78 -4.99 -2.59 6.09
C ILE A 78 -6.14 -2.09 6.95
N THR A 79 -6.07 -0.83 7.39
CA THR A 79 -7.16 -0.17 8.12
C THR A 79 -7.46 1.20 7.52
N GLY A 80 -8.71 1.65 7.62
CA GLY A 80 -9.15 2.94 7.06
C GLY A 80 -9.53 2.91 5.58
N ALA A 81 -9.62 1.72 4.95
CA ALA A 81 -10.01 1.58 3.56
C ALA A 81 -10.85 0.31 3.30
N VAL A 82 -11.67 0.37 2.26
CA VAL A 82 -12.22 -0.82 1.59
C VAL A 82 -11.16 -1.29 0.59
N VAL A 83 -10.82 -2.57 0.64
CA VAL A 83 -9.74 -3.15 -0.17
C VAL A 83 -10.31 -3.97 -1.32
N GLU A 84 -9.78 -3.73 -2.52
CA GLU A 84 -10.11 -4.52 -3.70
C GLU A 84 -8.82 -5.07 -4.34
N VAL A 85 -8.78 -6.38 -4.58
CA VAL A 85 -7.75 -7.01 -5.40
C VAL A 85 -8.12 -6.77 -6.87
N ARG A 86 -7.19 -6.21 -7.65
CA ARG A 86 -7.41 -5.91 -9.07
C ARG A 86 -6.28 -6.42 -9.94
N ASP A 87 -6.64 -6.88 -11.13
CA ASP A 87 -5.69 -7.16 -12.20
C ASP A 87 -5.00 -5.88 -12.65
N SER A 88 -3.75 -6.03 -13.06
CA SER A 88 -2.90 -4.96 -13.54
C SER A 88 -1.80 -5.51 -14.45
N THR A 89 -1.00 -4.61 -15.01
CA THR A 89 0.17 -4.97 -15.82
C THR A 89 1.43 -4.35 -15.24
N TRP A 90 2.53 -5.10 -15.27
CA TRP A 90 3.89 -4.65 -15.00
C TRP A 90 4.65 -4.51 -16.31
N HIS A 91 5.33 -3.38 -16.51
CA HIS A 91 6.05 -3.06 -17.74
C HIS A 91 7.55 -2.90 -17.46
N PRO A 92 8.33 -3.99 -17.43
CA PRO A 92 9.75 -3.95 -17.07
C PRO A 92 10.64 -3.33 -18.16
N GLY A 93 10.12 -3.20 -19.38
CA GLY A 93 10.84 -2.61 -20.52
C GLY A 93 9.89 -2.27 -21.67
N PHE A 94 10.39 -1.56 -22.68
CA PHE A 94 9.59 -1.20 -23.84
C PHE A 94 9.02 -2.43 -24.54
N GLY A 95 7.71 -2.43 -24.79
CA GLY A 95 7.01 -3.53 -25.45
C GLY A 95 6.75 -4.76 -24.57
N GLN A 96 7.19 -4.78 -23.30
CA GLN A 96 6.94 -5.88 -22.38
C GLN A 96 5.75 -5.56 -21.47
N SER A 97 4.85 -6.53 -21.29
CA SER A 97 3.69 -6.43 -20.40
C SER A 97 3.50 -7.76 -19.70
N VAL A 98 3.62 -7.77 -18.38
CA VAL A 98 3.47 -8.95 -17.54
C VAL A 98 2.20 -8.79 -16.71
N SER A 99 1.34 -9.81 -16.69
CA SER A 99 0.15 -9.81 -15.83
C SER A 99 0.57 -9.70 -14.37
N ASN A 100 -0.13 -8.87 -13.61
CA ASN A 100 0.24 -8.59 -12.23
C ASN A 100 -0.99 -8.26 -11.39
N THR A 101 -0.85 -8.32 -10.08
CA THR A 101 -1.92 -7.98 -9.13
C THR A 101 -1.57 -6.69 -8.41
N LYS A 102 -2.60 -5.91 -8.07
CA LYS A 102 -2.49 -4.76 -7.18
C LYS A 102 -3.64 -4.74 -6.19
N LEU A 103 -3.43 -4.13 -5.03
CA LEU A 103 -4.53 -3.72 -4.16
C LEU A 103 -4.93 -2.28 -4.50
N ALA A 104 -6.23 -2.05 -4.64
CA ALA A 104 -6.85 -0.73 -4.68
C ALA A 104 -7.53 -0.49 -3.32
N LEU A 105 -6.99 0.47 -2.56
CA LEU A 105 -7.45 0.81 -1.23
C LEU A 105 -8.30 2.06 -1.32
N LYS A 106 -9.62 1.92 -1.31
CA LYS A 106 -10.53 3.06 -1.32
C LYS A 106 -10.67 3.58 0.10
N LEU A 107 -10.11 4.77 0.36
CA LEU A 107 -10.11 5.37 1.69
C LEU A 107 -11.54 5.65 2.16
N SER A 108 -11.86 5.18 3.36
CA SER A 108 -13.17 5.39 4.01
C SER A 108 -13.22 6.71 4.80
N GLY A 109 -12.06 7.31 5.05
CA GLY A 109 -11.89 8.59 5.74
C GLY A 109 -10.53 9.18 5.40
N TYR A 110 -10.04 10.09 6.23
CA TYR A 110 -8.81 10.84 5.95
C TYR A 110 -7.52 10.08 6.26
N THR A 111 -7.62 8.92 6.91
CA THR A 111 -6.47 8.12 7.32
C THR A 111 -6.53 6.73 6.70
N LEU A 112 -5.35 6.22 6.36
CA LEU A 112 -5.13 4.86 5.90
C LEU A 112 -3.86 4.35 6.59
N GLU A 113 -3.92 3.14 7.12
CA GLU A 113 -2.73 2.48 7.66
C GLU A 113 -2.55 1.13 6.99
N THR A 114 -1.32 0.84 6.60
CA THR A 114 -0.88 -0.46 6.10
C THR A 114 0.19 -0.97 7.04
N HIS A 115 -0.08 -2.07 7.73
CA HIS A 115 0.86 -2.73 8.63
C HIS A 115 1.36 -4.01 7.98
N ILE A 116 2.68 -4.13 7.86
CA ILE A 116 3.37 -5.28 7.28
C ILE A 116 4.17 -5.93 8.40
N GLU A 117 3.93 -7.20 8.68
CA GLU A 117 4.57 -7.94 9.77
C GLU A 117 5.31 -9.16 9.21
N TRP A 118 6.51 -9.43 9.70
CA TRP A 118 7.29 -10.62 9.35
C TRP A 118 7.93 -11.23 10.59
N SER A 119 8.13 -12.55 10.57
CA SER A 119 8.91 -13.23 11.60
C SER A 119 10.39 -12.99 11.36
N SER A 120 11.11 -12.54 12.39
CA SER A 120 12.56 -12.68 12.44
C SER A 120 12.86 -14.15 12.76
N GLY A 121 13.44 -14.87 11.79
CA GLY A 121 14.00 -16.20 12.03
C GLY A 121 15.20 -16.17 12.96
#